data_AF-A0A1V5WPQ8-F1
#
_entry.id   AF-A0A1V5WPQ8-F1
#
_cell.length_a   1.000
_cell.length_b   1.000
_cell.length_c   1.000
_cell.angle_alpha   90.00
_cell.angle_beta   90.00
_cell.angle_gamma   90.00
#
_symmetry.space_group_name_H-M   'P 1'
#
loop_
_entity.id
_entity.type
_entity.pdbx_description
1 polymer ?
#
loop_
_entity_poly.entity_id
_entity_poly.type
_entity_poly.pdbx_seq_one_letter_code
_entity_poly.pdbx_strand_id
1 'polypeptide(L)' 'MSKSVLMIVGVVAILMGIAGLVPAWEMATEPAWHAVVKIIVGIVGVAVAATDKGKE' A
#
# COMPACT_ATOMS: atom_id res chain seq x y z
N MET A 1 -8.33 -14.04 0.99
CA MET A 1 -8.03 -13.07 -0.08
C MET A 1 -7.05 -13.74 -1.02
N SER A 2 -7.22 -13.66 -2.35
CA SER A 2 -6.24 -14.26 -3.28
C SER A 2 -4.88 -13.56 -3.14
N LYS A 3 -3.78 -14.32 -3.26
CA LYS A 3 -2.40 -13.80 -3.27
C LYS A 3 -2.26 -12.59 -4.19
N SER A 4 -2.83 -12.69 -5.40
CA SER A 4 -2.82 -11.62 -6.40
C SER A 4 -3.58 -10.38 -5.95
N VAL A 5 -4.72 -10.56 -5.26
CA VAL A 5 -5.51 -9.43 -4.72
C VAL A 5 -4.74 -8.72 -3.62
N LEU A 6 -4.10 -9.46 -2.71
CA LEU A 6 -3.29 -8.86 -1.64
C LEU A 6 -2.10 -8.09 -2.22
N MET A 7 -1.46 -8.64 -3.27
CA MET A 7 -0.37 -7.97 -3.97
C MET A 7 -0.83 -6.67 -4.64
N ILE A 8 -1.95 -6.68 -5.36
CA ILE A 8 -2.52 -5.48 -6.01
C ILE A 8 -2.89 -4.42 -4.97
N VAL A 9 -3.60 -4.81 -3.91
CA VAL A 9 -4.01 -3.89 -2.84
C VAL A 9 -2.79 -3.29 -2.13
N GLY A 10 -1.77 -4.10 -1.86
CA GLY A 10 -0.52 -3.64 -1.26
C GLY A 10 0.19 -2.60 -2.11
N VAL A 11 0.32 -2.83 -3.42
CA VAL A 11 0.92 -1.87 -4.35
C VAL A 11 0.09 -0.58 -4.43
N VAL A 12 -1.23 -0.68 -4.53
CA VAL A 12 -2.12 0.50 -4.56
C VAL A 12 -1.99 1.33 -3.29
N ALA A 13 -1.92 0.69 -2.11
CA ALA A 13 -1.73 1.39 -0.83
C ALA A 13 -0.40 2.14 -0.77
N ILE A 14 0.68 1.56 -1.30
CA ILE A 14 1.98 2.24 -1.42
C ILE A 14 1.84 3.48 -2.31
N LEU A 15 1.26 3.33 -3.50
CA LEU A 15 1.08 4.44 -4.45
C LEU A 15 0.22 5.56 -3.86
N MET A 16 -0.84 5.21 -3.12
CA MET A 16 -1.68 6.19 -2.43
C MET A 16 -0.92 6.94 -1.33
N GLY A 17 -0.11 6.25 -0.54
CA GLY A 17 0.70 6.90 0.48
C GLY A 17 1.77 7.82 -0.10
N ILE A 18 2.39 7.42 -1.22
CA ILE A 18 3.32 8.30 -1.96
C ILE A 18 2.57 9.53 -2.48
N ALA A 19 1.41 9.34 -3.10
CA ALA A 19 0.60 10.45 -3.61
C ALA A 19 0.20 11.44 -2.51
N GLY A 20 -0.16 10.94 -1.31
CA GLY A 20 -0.50 11.78 -0.15
C GLY A 20 0.67 12.58 0.44
N LEU A 21 1.91 12.28 0.05
CA LEU A 21 3.12 13.03 0.45
C LEU A 21 3.60 14.00 -0.63
N VAL A 22 3.01 13.98 -1.83
CA VAL A 22 3.35 14.88 -2.94
C VAL A 22 2.42 16.10 -2.90
N PRO A 23 2.89 17.29 -2.48
CA PRO A 23 2.03 18.46 -2.30
C PRO A 23 1.39 18.95 -3.61
N ALA A 24 2.01 18.61 -4.75
CA ALA A 24 1.54 19.00 -6.08
C ALA A 24 0.36 18.14 -6.59
N TRP A 25 0.04 17.03 -5.95
CA TRP A 25 -1.03 16.11 -6.34
C TRP A 25 -2.22 16.25 -5.37
N GLU A 26 -2.75 17.47 -5.23
CA GLU A 26 -3.90 17.81 -4.34
C GLU A 26 -5.18 17.02 -4.70
N MET A 27 -5.17 15.73 -4.37
CA MET A 27 -6.27 14.79 -4.61
C MET A 27 -7.16 14.68 -3.37
N ALA A 28 -6.57 14.84 -2.19
CA ALA A 28 -7.26 14.89 -0.90
C ALA A 28 -6.34 15.50 0.18
N THR A 29 -6.92 16.16 1.19
CA THR A 29 -6.18 16.61 2.37
C THR A 29 -6.08 15.48 3.38
N GLU A 30 -4.88 14.96 3.62
CA GLU A 30 -4.63 13.97 4.66
C GLU A 30 -3.42 14.31 5.53
N PRO A 31 -3.38 13.86 6.79
CA PRO A 31 -2.19 14.01 7.62
C PRO A 31 -1.02 13.20 7.08
N ALA A 32 0.20 13.76 7.12
CA ALA A 32 1.41 13.08 6.64
C ALA A 32 1.65 11.72 7.33
N TRP A 33 1.29 11.58 8.61
CA TRP A 33 1.43 10.30 9.33
C TRP A 33 0.55 9.20 8.73
N HIS A 34 -0.63 9.55 8.20
CA HIS A 34 -1.55 8.58 7.61
C HIS A 34 -1.04 8.10 6.24
N ALA A 35 -0.46 9.01 5.47
CA ALA A 35 0.23 8.67 4.22
C ALA A 35 1.42 7.71 4.45
N VAL A 36 2.24 7.95 5.47
CA VAL A 36 3.34 7.05 5.86
C VAL A 36 2.82 5.67 6.28
N VAL A 37 1.74 5.61 7.06
CA VAL A 37 1.12 4.34 7.47
C VAL A 37 0.63 3.53 6.26
N LYS A 38 0.01 4.17 5.25
CA LYS A 38 -0.39 3.48 4.01
C LYS A 38 0.79 2.83 3.29
N ILE A 39 1.93 3.52 3.23
CA ILE A 39 3.16 2.96 2.63
C ILE A 39 3.61 1.73 3.41
N ILE A 40 3.71 1.82 4.73
CA ILE A 40 4.15 0.70 5.58
C ILE A 40 3.21 -0.50 5.43
N VAL A 41 1.90 -0.29 5.55
CA VAL A 41 0.89 -1.35 5.42
C VAL A 41 0.93 -1.97 4.02
N GLY A 42 1.09 -1.16 2.98
CA GLY A 42 1.22 -1.64 1.62
C GLY A 42 2.48 -2.49 1.41
N ILE A 43 3.63 -2.08 1.95
CA ILE A 43 4.88 -2.88 1.94
C ILE A 43 4.68 -4.21 2.65
N VAL A 44 4.06 -4.21 3.84
CA VAL A 44 3.76 -5.44 4.58
C VAL A 44 2.83 -6.34 3.78
N GLY A 45 1.79 -5.79 3.15
CA GLY A 45 0.86 -6.53 2.29
C GLY A 45 1.57 -7.20 1.11
N VAL A 46 2.46 -6.47 0.42
CA VAL A 46 3.28 -7.02 -0.66
C VAL A 46 4.25 -8.08 -0.15
N ALA A 47 4.90 -7.86 1.00
CA ALA A 47 5.83 -8.83 1.58
C ALA A 47 5.12 -10.13 1.99
N VAL A 48 3.94 -10.03 2.62
CA VAL A 48 3.10 -11.18 2.94
C VAL A 48 2.66 -11.86 1.65
N ALA A 49 2.14 -11.13 0.66
CA ALA A 49 1.76 -11.71 -0.62
C ALA A 49 2.94 -12.39 -1.33
N ALA A 50 4.16 -11.88 -1.23
CA ALA A 50 5.34 -12.47 -1.86
C ALA A 50 5.85 -13.72 -1.12
N THR A 51 5.77 -13.72 0.21
CA THR A 51 6.24 -14.82 1.08
C THR A 51 5.19 -15.90 1.32
N ASP A 52 3.92 -15.63 1.00
CA ASP A 52 2.85 -16.62 1.03
C ASP A 52 3.13 -17.69 -0.04
N LYS A 53 3.79 -18.75 0.44
CA LYS A 53 3.83 -20.06 -0.20
C LYS A 53 2.43 -20.61 -0.02
N GLY A 54 1.55 -20.30 -0.97
CA GLY A 54 0.17 -20.76 -0.94
C GLY A 54 0.13 -22.23 -0.51
N LYS A 55 -0.79 -22.58 0.38
CA LYS A 55 -1.18 -23.98 0.50
C LYS A 55 -1.67 -24.38 -0.88
N GLU A 56 -0.79 -25.04 -1.63
CA GLU A 56 -1.13 -25.76 -2.86
C GLU A 56 -2.24 -26.77 -2.58
#